data_AF-A0A495I2Z0-F1
#
_entry.id   AF-A0A495I2Z0-F1
#
_cell.length_a   1.000
_cell.length_b   1.000
_cell.length_c   1.000
_cell.angle_alpha   90.00
_cell.angle_beta   90.00
_cell.angle_gamma   90.00
#
_symmetry.space_group_name_H-M   'P 1'
#
loop_
_entity.id
_entity.type
_entity.pdbx_description
1 polymer ?
#
loop_
_entity_poly.entity_id
_entity_poly.type
_entity_poly.pdbx_seq_one_letter_code
_entity_poly.pdbx_strand_id
1 'polypeptide(L)'
;MIGAALVACSFQVYAQTPIDVKILGVTFIEAPPGRDKNLVPFAATGDMEKVEVNAIATTRSGLFTQWTNSFFDKGDVRVTAVFPDKTTQSLGQADIASFPKFSTDARSRSFALTLNRLPDKAVTGLIFEGTVPLSVAKRTTKAAQAFDPERPGPIKLGGADIKQFKVDGKSVQFQGNDTLLRIKTLSFKLSSGQVVQAERGAWARMNNEHQQTWNIDTAFTRGELQAELYEDMETVRQPVRFVIGRPW
;
A
#
# COMPACT_ATOMS: atom_id res chain seq x y z
N MET A 1 28.11 2.19 -16.89
CA MET A 1 28.82 2.04 -15.61
C MET A 1 27.75 2.02 -14.51
N ILE A 2 27.70 0.96 -13.71
CA ILE A 2 26.74 0.83 -12.59
C ILE A 2 27.49 1.23 -11.33
N GLY A 3 27.23 2.43 -10.80
CA GLY A 3 27.82 2.94 -9.57
C GLY A 3 26.91 2.67 -8.38
N ALA A 4 27.42 1.97 -7.37
CA ALA A 4 26.69 1.70 -6.12
C ALA A 4 26.66 2.96 -5.24
N ALA A 5 25.46 3.40 -4.84
CA ALA A 5 25.29 4.47 -3.86
C ALA A 5 25.56 3.96 -2.43
N LEU A 6 26.37 4.67 -1.66
CA LEU A 6 26.63 4.41 -0.25
C LEU A 6 25.43 4.88 0.60
N VAL A 7 24.75 3.94 1.26
CA VAL A 7 23.68 4.21 2.22
C VAL A 7 24.28 4.21 3.63
N ALA A 8 24.17 5.33 4.34
CA ALA A 8 24.52 5.41 5.76
C ALA A 8 23.23 5.57 6.59
N CYS A 9 22.88 4.55 7.36
CA CYS A 9 21.78 4.60 8.32
C CYS A 9 22.33 4.88 9.73
N SER A 10 21.95 5.99 10.34
CA SER A 10 22.24 6.30 11.74
C SER A 10 21.09 5.79 12.63
N PHE A 11 21.36 4.80 13.49
CA PHE A 11 20.40 4.29 14.47
C PHE A 11 20.46 5.15 15.75
N GLN A 12 19.47 6.03 15.95
CA GLN A 12 19.20 6.57 17.28
C GLN A 12 18.35 5.56 18.04
N VAL A 13 18.73 5.27 19.30
CA VAL A 13 18.00 4.37 20.20
C VAL A 13 16.67 5.03 20.58
N TYR A 14 15.68 4.92 19.70
CA TYR A 14 14.28 5.11 20.02
C TYR A 14 13.73 3.80 20.57
N ALA A 15 12.78 3.87 21.51
CA ALA A 15 11.95 2.73 21.91
C ALA A 15 11.61 1.92 20.65
N GLN A 16 11.96 0.64 20.64
CA GLN A 16 11.91 -0.18 19.42
C GLN A 16 10.56 -0.01 18.74
N THR A 17 10.56 0.62 17.58
CA THR A 17 9.35 0.81 16.79
C THR A 17 8.80 -0.58 16.44
N PRO A 18 7.47 -0.76 16.45
CA PRO A 18 6.84 -2.06 16.16
C PRO A 18 7.14 -2.55 14.73
N ILE A 19 7.59 -1.64 13.87
CA ILE A 19 7.94 -1.87 12.48
C ILE A 19 9.41 -1.47 12.27
N ASP A 20 10.14 -2.35 11.58
CA ASP A 20 11.48 -2.08 11.06
C ASP A 20 11.39 -1.67 9.59
N VAL A 21 12.24 -0.74 9.16
CA VAL A 21 12.20 -0.20 7.80
C VAL A 21 13.59 -0.19 7.19
N LYS A 22 13.71 -0.75 5.98
CA LYS A 22 14.96 -0.86 5.25
C LYS A 22 14.82 -0.38 3.82
N ILE A 23 15.80 0.38 3.33
CA ILE A 23 15.92 0.76 1.92
C ILE A 23 16.35 -0.47 1.11
N LEU A 24 15.61 -0.76 0.04
CA LEU A 24 15.94 -1.80 -0.92
C LEU A 24 16.76 -1.26 -2.09
N GLY A 25 16.49 -0.03 -2.50
CA GLY A 25 17.19 0.63 -3.60
C GLY A 25 16.67 2.03 -3.87
N VAL A 26 17.41 2.77 -4.69
CA VAL A 26 17.01 4.11 -5.14
C VAL A 26 17.15 4.19 -6.64
N THR A 27 16.13 4.73 -7.29
CA THR A 27 16.11 5.00 -8.73
C THR A 27 16.15 6.51 -8.96
N PHE A 28 17.07 6.96 -9.81
CA PHE A 28 17.12 8.33 -10.31
C PHE A 28 16.78 8.32 -11.81
N ILE A 29 15.76 9.08 -12.18
CA ILE A 29 15.39 9.41 -13.56
C ILE A 29 15.63 10.90 -13.71
N GLU A 30 16.42 11.30 -14.70
CA GLU A 30 16.78 12.70 -14.93
C GLU A 30 16.37 13.13 -16.32
N ALA A 31 16.00 14.41 -16.44
CA ALA A 31 15.76 15.01 -17.74
C ALA A 31 17.07 15.00 -18.55
N PRO A 32 17.04 14.70 -19.87
CA PRO A 32 18.21 14.78 -20.72
C PRO A 32 18.90 16.16 -20.64
N PRO A 33 20.25 16.22 -20.70
CA PRO A 33 20.99 17.47 -20.69
C PRO A 33 20.48 18.46 -21.76
N GLY A 34 20.32 19.73 -21.39
CA GLY A 34 19.91 20.79 -22.32
C GLY A 34 18.40 20.92 -22.57
N ARG A 35 17.54 20.12 -21.90
CA ARG A 35 16.09 20.36 -21.87
C ARG A 35 15.70 21.26 -20.71
N ASP A 36 14.80 22.20 -20.96
CA ASP A 36 14.13 22.96 -19.91
C ASP A 36 13.27 22.02 -19.06
N LYS A 37 13.58 21.92 -17.77
CA LYS A 37 12.85 21.06 -16.82
C LYS A 37 11.39 21.49 -16.61
N ASN A 38 11.00 22.68 -17.07
CA ASN A 38 9.64 23.20 -17.00
C ASN A 38 8.79 22.83 -18.24
N LEU A 39 9.38 22.22 -19.27
CA LEU A 39 8.69 21.86 -20.50
C LEU A 39 8.44 20.35 -20.55
N VAL A 40 7.16 19.96 -20.44
CA VAL A 40 6.72 18.59 -20.72
C VAL A 40 6.55 18.45 -22.24
N PRO A 41 7.27 17.54 -22.93
CA PRO A 41 7.05 17.30 -24.35
C PRO A 41 5.61 16.88 -24.59
N PHE A 42 5.00 17.45 -25.62
CA PHE A 42 3.70 17.02 -26.10
C PHE A 42 3.73 15.50 -26.38
N ALA A 43 2.77 14.76 -25.82
CA ALA A 43 2.65 13.30 -25.88
C ALA A 43 3.71 12.46 -25.12
N ALA A 44 4.50 13.05 -24.21
CA ALA A 44 5.31 12.24 -23.28
C ALA A 44 4.41 11.50 -22.27
N THR A 45 4.57 10.18 -22.17
CA THR A 45 3.97 9.35 -21.11
C THR A 45 5.04 9.01 -20.07
N GLY A 46 4.87 9.47 -18.82
CA GLY A 46 5.77 9.21 -17.69
C GLY A 46 6.50 10.44 -17.16
N ASP A 47 7.08 10.32 -15.96
CA ASP A 47 7.83 11.40 -15.31
C ASP A 47 9.17 11.63 -16.02
N MET A 48 9.46 12.90 -16.36
CA MET A 48 10.73 13.27 -17.01
C MET A 48 11.91 13.33 -16.05
N GLU A 49 11.63 13.53 -14.76
CA GLU A 49 12.59 13.51 -13.67
C GLU A 49 11.89 12.87 -12.48
N LYS A 50 12.54 11.91 -11.82
CA LYS A 50 11.96 11.19 -10.69
C LYS A 50 13.06 10.63 -9.82
N VAL A 51 12.96 10.83 -8.52
CA VAL A 51 13.70 10.04 -7.54
C VAL A 51 12.71 9.14 -6.83
N GLU A 52 13.00 7.85 -6.81
CA GLU A 52 12.18 6.85 -6.12
C GLU A 52 13.04 6.07 -5.14
N VAL A 53 12.73 6.20 -3.85
CA VAL A 53 13.34 5.40 -2.78
C VAL A 53 12.43 4.22 -2.52
N ASN A 54 12.88 3.02 -2.91
CA ASN A 54 12.17 1.77 -2.67
C ASN A 54 12.58 1.21 -1.30
N ALA A 55 11.59 0.93 -0.45
CA ALA A 55 11.80 0.44 0.91
C ALA A 55 10.89 -0.75 1.25
N ILE A 56 11.28 -1.49 2.28
CA ILE A 56 10.51 -2.56 2.89
C ILE A 56 10.26 -2.23 4.36
N ALA A 57 9.01 -2.39 4.78
CA ALA A 57 8.61 -2.37 6.17
C ALA A 57 8.37 -3.81 6.64
N THR A 58 8.90 -4.17 7.81
CA THR A 58 8.72 -5.49 8.43
C THR A 58 8.13 -5.31 9.81
N THR A 59 6.96 -5.90 10.08
CA THR A 59 6.35 -5.83 11.41
C THR A 59 6.91 -6.92 12.31
N ARG A 60 7.18 -6.58 13.58
CA ARG A 60 7.63 -7.54 14.61
C ARG A 60 6.46 -8.34 15.19
N SER A 61 5.26 -7.75 15.18
CA SER A 61 4.03 -8.35 15.67
C SER A 61 2.85 -7.98 14.77
N GLY A 62 1.84 -8.85 14.70
CA GLY A 62 0.72 -8.65 13.79
C GLY A 62 1.08 -8.83 12.32
N LEU A 63 0.30 -8.21 11.45
CA LEU A 63 0.28 -8.41 10.00
C LEU A 63 -0.02 -7.09 9.32
N PHE A 64 0.62 -6.79 8.19
CA PHE A 64 0.17 -5.70 7.33
C PHE A 64 -1.18 -6.03 6.72
N THR A 65 -2.05 -5.03 6.67
CA THR A 65 -3.34 -5.17 6.01
C THR A 65 -3.17 -4.96 4.51
N GLN A 66 -3.67 -5.90 3.72
CA GLN A 66 -3.43 -5.96 2.27
C GLN A 66 -4.45 -5.11 1.50
N TRP A 67 -4.49 -3.81 1.80
CA TRP A 67 -5.28 -2.83 1.05
C TRP A 67 -4.37 -2.08 0.08
N THR A 68 -4.78 -2.01 -1.18
CA THR A 68 -3.98 -1.46 -2.28
C THR A 68 -4.37 -0.03 -2.66
N ASN A 69 -5.05 0.71 -1.77
CA ASN A 69 -5.56 2.04 -2.13
C ASN A 69 -4.83 3.19 -1.43
N SER A 70 -4.48 4.19 -2.23
CA SER A 70 -3.83 5.47 -1.91
C SER A 70 -4.57 6.38 -0.91
N PHE A 71 -5.74 5.96 -0.40
CA PHE A 71 -6.58 6.80 0.47
C PHE A 71 -6.07 6.90 1.91
N PHE A 72 -5.32 5.89 2.38
CA PHE A 72 -4.94 5.77 3.79
C PHE A 72 -3.47 6.13 4.05
N ASP A 73 -2.62 6.05 3.00
CA ASP A 73 -1.17 6.13 3.16
C ASP A 73 -0.58 7.49 2.72
N LYS A 74 -1.26 8.61 3.02
CA LYS A 74 -0.68 9.95 2.82
C LYS A 74 0.19 10.32 4.02
N GLY A 75 1.41 9.78 4.04
CA GLY A 75 2.44 10.17 5.00
C GLY A 75 2.92 11.60 4.81
N ASP A 76 3.63 12.14 5.79
CA ASP A 76 4.10 13.54 5.84
C ASP A 76 5.61 13.68 5.57
N VAL A 77 6.18 12.69 4.87
CA VAL A 77 7.61 12.64 4.57
C VAL A 77 8.01 13.83 3.71
N ARG A 78 8.88 14.68 4.23
CA ARG A 78 9.46 15.82 3.52
C ARG A 78 10.76 15.43 2.86
N VAL A 79 11.08 16.09 1.74
CA VAL A 79 12.32 15.90 1.01
C VAL A 79 13.15 17.17 1.04
N THR A 80 14.42 17.02 1.38
CA THR A 80 15.40 18.11 1.40
C THR A 80 16.59 17.75 0.51
N ALA A 81 16.93 18.61 -0.44
CA ALA A 81 18.18 18.52 -1.19
C ALA A 81 19.35 19.05 -0.37
N VAL A 82 20.50 18.39 -0.54
CA VAL A 82 21.81 18.82 -0.03
C VAL A 82 22.69 19.15 -1.23
N PHE A 83 23.38 20.29 -1.16
CA PHE A 83 24.27 20.79 -2.21
C PHE A 83 25.75 20.58 -1.84
N PRO A 84 26.71 20.73 -2.79
CA PRO A 84 28.14 20.56 -2.53
C PRO A 84 28.70 21.47 -1.43
N ASP A 85 28.16 22.68 -1.31
CA ASP A 85 28.50 23.66 -0.28
C ASP A 85 27.84 23.36 1.09
N LYS A 86 27.15 22.22 1.21
CA LYS A 86 26.39 21.76 2.38
C LYS A 86 25.16 22.62 2.70
N THR A 87 24.80 23.57 1.85
CA THR A 87 23.50 24.24 1.96
C THR A 87 22.38 23.26 1.62
N THR A 88 21.17 23.56 2.08
CA THR A 88 20.01 22.69 1.89
C THR A 88 18.83 23.45 1.32
N GLN A 89 17.97 22.74 0.60
CA GLN A 89 16.73 23.28 0.04
C GLN A 89 15.59 22.28 0.23
N SER A 90 14.49 22.72 0.81
CA SER A 90 13.25 21.92 0.90
C SER A 90 12.63 21.76 -0.49
N LEU A 91 12.24 20.53 -0.83
CA LEU A 91 11.57 20.15 -2.08
C LEU A 91 10.09 19.83 -1.87
N GLY A 92 9.58 19.98 -0.65
CA GLY A 92 8.19 19.68 -0.30
C GLY A 92 8.00 18.25 0.21
N GLN A 93 6.81 17.72 0.01
CA GLN A 93 6.39 16.41 0.51
C GLN A 93 6.63 15.35 -0.57
N ALA A 94 7.16 14.19 -0.17
CA ALA A 94 7.26 13.02 -1.02
C ALA A 94 5.88 12.40 -1.23
N ASP A 95 5.63 11.93 -2.45
CA ASP A 95 4.51 11.05 -2.73
C ASP A 95 4.84 9.64 -2.23
N ILE A 96 3.84 8.91 -1.75
CA ILE A 96 3.97 7.49 -1.40
C ILE A 96 3.33 6.67 -2.52
N ALA A 97 4.16 5.93 -3.26
CA ALA A 97 3.71 5.12 -4.38
C ALA A 97 2.75 4.01 -3.90
N SER A 98 1.68 3.80 -4.67
CA SER A 98 0.47 3.09 -4.21
C SER A 98 0.42 1.59 -4.53
N PHE A 99 1.53 0.95 -4.89
CA PHE A 99 1.55 -0.48 -5.23
C PHE A 99 2.45 -1.29 -4.28
N PRO A 100 2.04 -1.48 -3.02
CA PRO A 100 2.78 -2.31 -2.09
C PRO A 100 2.75 -3.79 -2.52
N LYS A 101 3.90 -4.45 -2.44
CA LYS A 101 4.00 -5.92 -2.47
C LYS A 101 4.03 -6.42 -1.03
N PHE A 102 3.36 -7.54 -0.76
CA PHE A 102 3.30 -8.14 0.56
C PHE A 102 3.99 -9.51 0.54
N SER A 103 4.64 -9.87 1.65
CA SER A 103 5.08 -11.25 1.87
C SER A 103 3.87 -12.18 2.03
N THR A 104 4.07 -13.48 1.79
CA THR A 104 3.01 -14.51 1.92
C THR A 104 2.38 -14.53 3.32
N ASP A 105 3.18 -14.30 4.36
CA ASP A 105 2.72 -14.23 5.75
C ASP A 105 2.22 -12.84 6.16
N ALA A 106 2.17 -11.88 5.22
CA ALA A 106 1.81 -10.48 5.43
C ALA A 106 2.64 -9.74 6.48
N ARG A 107 3.82 -10.24 6.90
CA ARG A 107 4.68 -9.56 7.87
C ARG A 107 5.60 -8.51 7.27
N SER A 108 5.73 -8.49 5.95
CA SER A 108 6.50 -7.49 5.22
C SER A 108 5.66 -6.84 4.13
N ARG A 109 5.84 -5.53 3.93
CA ARG A 109 5.30 -4.81 2.77
C ARG A 109 6.33 -3.87 2.17
N SER A 110 6.33 -3.73 0.85
CA SER A 110 7.10 -2.68 0.19
C SER A 110 6.32 -1.36 0.15
N PHE A 111 7.04 -0.26 0.08
CA PHE A 111 6.52 1.06 -0.26
C PHE A 111 7.63 1.85 -0.97
N ALA A 112 7.25 2.89 -1.71
CA ALA A 112 8.23 3.80 -2.30
C ALA A 112 7.89 5.24 -1.98
N LEU A 113 8.93 6.05 -1.78
CA LEU A 113 8.83 7.50 -1.63
C LEU A 113 9.34 8.13 -2.93
N THR A 114 8.51 8.98 -3.53
CA THR A 114 8.78 9.57 -4.83
C THR A 114 8.82 11.08 -4.78
N LEU A 115 9.74 11.65 -5.55
CA LEU A 115 9.86 13.07 -5.83
C LEU A 115 10.00 13.25 -7.35
N ASN A 116 9.15 14.06 -7.96
CA ASN A 116 9.08 14.19 -9.42
C ASN A 116 9.92 15.35 -9.99
N ARG A 117 10.75 15.98 -9.16
CA ARG A 117 11.60 17.10 -9.58
C ARG A 117 12.78 17.33 -8.65
N LEU A 118 13.97 17.45 -9.22
CA LEU A 118 15.16 17.93 -8.50
C LEU A 118 15.42 19.41 -8.81
N PRO A 119 16.08 20.14 -7.91
CA PRO A 119 16.60 21.47 -8.21
C PRO A 119 17.45 21.51 -9.50
N ASP A 120 17.52 22.68 -10.12
CA ASP A 120 18.39 22.91 -11.29
C ASP A 120 19.88 22.98 -10.90
N LYS A 121 20.18 23.13 -9.60
CA LYS A 121 21.52 23.08 -9.05
C LYS A 121 21.98 21.63 -8.86
N ALA A 122 23.29 21.41 -8.91
CA ALA A 122 23.88 20.11 -8.63
C ALA A 122 23.58 19.67 -7.19
N VAL A 123 22.77 18.62 -7.03
CA VAL A 123 22.46 17.99 -5.74
C VAL A 123 23.49 16.90 -5.42
N THR A 124 24.03 16.88 -4.21
CA THR A 124 24.95 15.83 -3.71
C THR A 124 24.23 14.75 -2.90
N GLY A 125 23.05 15.06 -2.37
CA GLY A 125 22.22 14.08 -1.68
C GLY A 125 20.81 14.57 -1.39
N LEU A 126 19.97 13.64 -0.96
CA LEU A 126 18.58 13.88 -0.57
C LEU A 126 18.34 13.32 0.82
N ILE A 127 17.54 14.03 1.61
CA ILE A 127 17.08 13.59 2.91
C ILE A 127 15.56 13.48 2.83
N PHE A 128 15.04 12.27 3.02
CA PHE A 128 13.61 12.00 3.18
C PHE A 128 13.35 11.82 4.67
N GLU A 129 12.55 12.67 5.29
CA GLU A 129 12.31 12.66 6.73
C GLU A 129 10.84 12.95 7.07
N GLY A 130 10.25 12.14 7.95
CA GLY A 130 8.88 12.29 8.40
C GLY A 130 8.29 10.94 8.79
N THR A 131 7.01 10.74 8.53
CA THR A 131 6.26 9.57 8.98
C THR A 131 5.53 8.90 7.81
N VAL A 132 5.72 7.59 7.70
CA VAL A 132 4.96 6.73 6.78
C VAL A 132 3.83 6.05 7.58
N PRO A 133 2.55 6.29 7.25
CA PRO A 133 1.43 5.52 7.79
C PRO A 133 1.46 4.11 7.22
N LEU A 134 1.32 3.12 8.10
CA LEU A 134 1.29 1.71 7.73
C LEU A 134 0.14 1.03 8.47
N SER A 135 -0.85 0.56 7.72
CA SER A 135 -1.98 -0.18 8.30
C SER A 135 -1.59 -1.62 8.66
N VAL A 136 -1.85 -1.99 9.90
CA VAL A 136 -1.57 -3.31 10.47
C VAL A 136 -2.79 -3.85 11.20
N ALA A 137 -2.82 -5.16 11.41
CA ALA A 137 -3.78 -5.87 12.25
C ALA A 137 -3.01 -6.73 13.25
N LYS A 138 -3.48 -6.82 14.50
CA LYS A 138 -2.77 -7.59 15.54
C LYS A 138 -2.94 -9.09 15.35
N ARG A 139 -4.06 -9.52 14.77
CA ARG A 139 -4.40 -10.93 14.57
C ARG A 139 -5.47 -11.08 13.48
N THR A 140 -5.83 -12.32 13.20
CA THR A 140 -6.95 -12.67 12.33
C THR A 140 -7.92 -13.63 13.01
N THR A 141 -9.17 -13.61 12.54
CA THR A 141 -10.24 -14.54 12.96
C THR A 141 -10.89 -15.17 11.74
N LYS A 142 -11.47 -16.35 11.90
CA LYS A 142 -12.26 -16.99 10.85
C LYS A 142 -13.74 -16.78 11.14
N ALA A 143 -14.50 -16.45 10.11
CA ALA A 143 -15.95 -16.33 10.18
C ALA A 143 -16.58 -17.12 9.02
N ALA A 144 -17.77 -17.65 9.27
CA ALA A 144 -18.55 -18.34 8.27
C ALA A 144 -20.02 -17.96 8.42
N GLN A 145 -20.74 -17.86 7.30
CA GLN A 145 -22.15 -17.49 7.27
C GLN A 145 -22.83 -18.16 6.09
N ALA A 146 -24.03 -18.69 6.32
CA ALA A 146 -24.85 -19.23 5.24
C ALA A 146 -25.10 -18.16 4.16
N PHE A 147 -24.99 -18.56 2.90
CA PHE A 147 -25.11 -17.68 1.75
C PHE A 147 -26.10 -18.26 0.74
N ASP A 148 -27.07 -17.44 0.36
CA ASP A 148 -28.05 -17.76 -0.66
C ASP A 148 -28.05 -16.64 -1.71
N PRO A 149 -27.49 -16.88 -2.91
CA PRO A 149 -27.38 -15.85 -3.94
C PRO A 149 -28.76 -15.39 -4.46
N GLU A 150 -29.80 -16.19 -4.27
CA GLU A 150 -31.18 -15.86 -4.67
C GLU A 150 -31.91 -14.97 -3.66
N ARG A 151 -31.34 -14.78 -2.47
CA ARG A 151 -31.91 -13.97 -1.39
C ARG A 151 -30.98 -12.81 -1.04
N PRO A 152 -30.91 -11.78 -1.90
CA PRO A 152 -30.10 -10.60 -1.61
C PRO A 152 -30.58 -9.94 -0.33
N GLY A 153 -29.65 -9.71 0.59
CA GLY A 153 -29.94 -9.16 1.91
C GLY A 153 -28.67 -8.88 2.70
N PRO A 154 -28.79 -8.30 3.89
CA PRO A 154 -27.64 -8.04 4.75
C PRO A 154 -27.03 -9.36 5.21
N ILE A 155 -25.70 -9.44 5.17
CA ILE A 155 -24.91 -10.57 5.65
C ILE A 155 -23.96 -10.04 6.71
N LYS A 156 -23.97 -10.71 7.87
CA LYS A 156 -22.98 -10.48 8.92
C LYS A 156 -21.93 -11.58 8.87
N LEU A 157 -20.79 -11.28 8.27
CA LEU A 157 -19.68 -12.23 8.18
C LEU A 157 -18.69 -11.91 9.31
N GLY A 158 -19.00 -12.42 10.50
CA GLY A 158 -18.27 -12.10 11.73
C GLY A 158 -18.35 -10.61 12.08
N GLY A 159 -17.19 -9.94 12.05
CA GLY A 159 -17.07 -8.50 12.28
C GLY A 159 -17.21 -7.61 11.05
N ALA A 160 -17.50 -8.19 9.88
CA ALA A 160 -17.75 -7.47 8.63
C ALA A 160 -19.26 -7.42 8.32
N ASP A 161 -19.80 -6.20 8.22
CA ASP A 161 -21.20 -5.94 7.93
C ASP A 161 -21.39 -5.64 6.43
N ILE A 162 -21.88 -6.64 5.70
CA ILE A 162 -22.27 -6.52 4.29
C ILE A 162 -23.73 -6.10 4.26
N LYS A 163 -24.01 -4.85 3.90
CA LYS A 163 -25.37 -4.31 3.86
C LYS A 163 -26.17 -4.86 2.69
N GLN A 164 -25.51 -4.98 1.55
CA GLN A 164 -26.08 -5.54 0.32
C GLN A 164 -25.00 -6.30 -0.42
N PHE A 165 -25.41 -7.27 -1.23
CA PHE A 165 -24.53 -7.93 -2.17
C PHE A 165 -25.25 -8.13 -3.50
N LYS A 166 -24.46 -8.19 -4.57
CA LYS A 166 -24.91 -8.52 -5.92
C LYS A 166 -24.02 -9.60 -6.48
N VAL A 167 -24.63 -10.69 -6.96
CA VAL A 167 -23.93 -11.75 -7.67
C VAL A 167 -24.06 -11.52 -9.17
N ASP A 168 -22.94 -11.60 -9.89
CA ASP A 168 -22.89 -11.56 -11.35
C ASP A 168 -21.99 -12.69 -11.84
N GLY A 169 -22.62 -13.80 -12.24
CA GLY A 169 -21.97 -15.03 -12.66
C GLY A 169 -21.03 -15.59 -11.59
N LYS A 170 -19.73 -15.39 -11.81
CA LYS A 170 -18.62 -15.86 -10.95
C LYS A 170 -18.08 -14.78 -10.02
N SER A 171 -18.72 -13.62 -9.97
CA SER A 171 -18.33 -12.50 -9.13
C SER A 171 -19.42 -12.15 -8.12
N VAL A 172 -19.01 -11.68 -6.95
CA VAL A 172 -19.90 -11.10 -5.95
C VAL A 172 -19.37 -9.73 -5.55
N GLN A 173 -20.23 -8.73 -5.63
CA GLN A 173 -19.98 -7.39 -5.13
C GLN A 173 -20.61 -7.25 -3.75
N PHE A 174 -19.83 -6.87 -2.76
CA PHE A 174 -20.29 -6.48 -1.43
C PHE A 174 -20.36 -4.97 -1.33
N GLN A 175 -21.41 -4.47 -0.69
CA GLN A 175 -21.63 -3.07 -0.39
C GLN A 175 -21.83 -2.92 1.13
N GLY A 176 -21.13 -1.96 1.74
CA GLY A 176 -21.10 -1.84 3.19
C GLY A 176 -20.39 -0.59 3.67
N ASN A 177 -19.94 -0.61 4.91
CA ASN A 177 -19.12 0.45 5.51
C ASN A 177 -17.64 -0.01 5.59
N ASP A 178 -16.84 0.71 6.37
CA ASP A 178 -15.41 0.45 6.58
C ASP A 178 -15.12 -0.96 7.13
N THR A 179 -16.11 -1.67 7.69
CA THR A 179 -15.91 -3.05 8.17
C THR A 179 -15.62 -4.05 7.03
N LEU A 180 -15.95 -3.71 5.78
CA LEU A 180 -15.52 -4.49 4.61
C LEU A 180 -13.99 -4.50 4.46
N LEU A 181 -13.31 -3.46 4.95
CA LEU A 181 -11.85 -3.39 5.05
C LEU A 181 -11.28 -4.31 6.13
N ARG A 182 -12.07 -5.22 6.70
CA ARG A 182 -11.57 -6.28 7.58
C ARG A 182 -11.40 -7.59 6.83
N ILE A 183 -12.06 -7.81 5.70
CA ILE A 183 -12.02 -9.09 5.00
C ILE A 183 -10.65 -9.27 4.35
N LYS A 184 -9.80 -10.12 4.94
CA LYS A 184 -8.45 -10.46 4.46
C LYS A 184 -8.52 -11.47 3.31
N THR A 185 -9.24 -12.56 3.50
CA THR A 185 -9.51 -13.56 2.47
C THR A 185 -10.99 -13.90 2.48
N LEU A 186 -11.49 -14.36 1.34
CA LEU A 186 -12.84 -14.88 1.19
C LEU A 186 -12.75 -16.22 0.47
N SER A 187 -13.56 -17.17 0.90
CA SER A 187 -13.78 -18.44 0.24
C SER A 187 -15.24 -18.84 0.30
N PHE A 188 -15.67 -19.67 -0.62
CA PHE A 188 -17.04 -20.15 -0.71
C PHE A 188 -17.08 -21.67 -0.60
N LYS A 189 -17.82 -22.16 0.39
CA LYS A 189 -18.06 -23.59 0.58
C LYS A 189 -19.37 -23.96 -0.11
N LEU A 190 -19.26 -24.80 -1.13
CA LEU A 190 -20.39 -25.33 -1.89
C LEU A 190 -21.18 -26.34 -1.05
N SER A 191 -22.42 -26.60 -1.46
CA SER A 191 -23.26 -27.66 -0.87
C SER A 191 -22.63 -29.05 -0.98
N SER A 192 -21.75 -29.27 -1.97
CA SER A 192 -20.94 -30.48 -2.12
C SER A 192 -19.85 -30.63 -1.04
N GLY A 193 -19.59 -29.59 -0.24
CA GLY A 193 -18.53 -29.52 0.76
C GLY A 193 -17.20 -28.98 0.23
N GLN A 194 -17.04 -28.83 -1.09
CA GLN A 194 -15.85 -28.23 -1.69
C GLN A 194 -15.72 -26.75 -1.30
N VAL A 195 -14.50 -26.33 -0.94
CA VAL A 195 -14.16 -24.94 -0.65
C VAL A 195 -13.39 -24.34 -1.82
N VAL A 196 -13.89 -23.21 -2.34
CA VAL A 196 -13.29 -22.46 -3.43
C VAL A 196 -12.77 -21.13 -2.89
N GLN A 197 -11.51 -20.81 -3.15
CA GLN A 197 -10.94 -19.52 -2.75
C GLN A 197 -11.43 -18.41 -3.70
N ALA A 198 -11.73 -17.25 -3.13
CA ALA A 198 -12.09 -16.08 -3.91
C ALA A 198 -10.87 -15.16 -4.10
N GLU A 199 -10.73 -14.65 -5.30
CA GLU A 199 -9.76 -13.64 -5.66
C GLU A 199 -10.37 -12.25 -5.49
N ARG A 200 -9.60 -11.34 -4.91
CA ARG A 200 -10.02 -9.95 -4.71
C ARG A 200 -10.06 -9.24 -6.06
N GLY A 201 -11.21 -8.68 -6.40
CA GLY A 201 -11.42 -7.87 -7.59
C GLY A 201 -11.34 -6.36 -7.30
N ALA A 202 -12.23 -5.60 -7.95
CA ALA A 202 -12.27 -4.15 -7.87
C ALA A 202 -12.75 -3.62 -6.50
N TRP A 203 -12.32 -2.39 -6.20
CA TRP A 203 -12.70 -1.62 -5.02
C TRP A 203 -13.22 -0.25 -5.42
N ALA A 204 -14.26 0.20 -4.74
CA ALA A 204 -14.73 1.57 -4.85
C ALA A 204 -15.13 2.12 -3.47
N ARG A 205 -15.02 3.43 -3.32
CA ARG A 205 -15.54 4.16 -2.17
C ARG A 205 -16.32 5.37 -2.68
N MET A 206 -17.56 5.50 -2.24
CA MET A 206 -18.37 6.69 -2.46
C MET A 206 -18.84 7.19 -1.10
N ASN A 207 -18.29 8.33 -0.64
CA ASN A 207 -18.52 8.84 0.71
C ASN A 207 -18.13 7.81 1.80
N ASN A 208 -19.11 7.33 2.58
CA ASN A 208 -18.92 6.31 3.63
C ASN A 208 -19.31 4.90 3.17
N GLU A 209 -19.63 4.75 1.90
CA GLU A 209 -19.98 3.47 1.32
C GLU A 209 -18.77 2.85 0.64
N HIS A 210 -18.46 1.62 1.05
CA HIS A 210 -17.40 0.80 0.46
C HIS A 210 -18.02 -0.27 -0.40
N GLN A 211 -17.42 -0.49 -1.56
CA GLN A 211 -17.77 -1.57 -2.48
C GLN A 211 -16.54 -2.42 -2.77
N GLN A 212 -16.72 -3.73 -2.71
CA GLN A 212 -15.67 -4.72 -2.85
C GLN A 212 -16.16 -5.84 -3.76
N THR A 213 -15.42 -6.14 -4.81
CA THR A 213 -15.70 -7.27 -5.69
C THR A 213 -14.81 -8.45 -5.33
N TRP A 214 -15.37 -9.65 -5.35
CA TRP A 214 -14.66 -10.92 -5.22
C TRP A 214 -15.03 -11.83 -6.38
N ASN A 215 -14.04 -12.50 -6.96
CA ASN A 215 -14.21 -13.45 -8.05
C ASN A 215 -13.93 -14.85 -7.52
N ILE A 216 -14.72 -15.84 -7.94
CA ILE A 216 -14.47 -17.25 -7.66
C ILE A 216 -14.39 -18.02 -8.98
N ASP A 217 -13.78 -19.20 -9.00
CA ASP A 217 -13.65 -19.99 -10.23
C ASP A 217 -14.92 -20.75 -10.62
N THR A 218 -15.99 -20.65 -9.82
CA THR A 218 -17.27 -21.35 -9.99
C THR A 218 -18.48 -20.40 -9.88
N ALA A 219 -19.66 -20.86 -10.26
CA ALA A 219 -20.89 -20.09 -10.07
C ALA A 219 -21.32 -20.10 -8.59
N PHE A 220 -21.89 -18.99 -8.11
CA PHE A 220 -22.49 -18.95 -6.78
C PHE A 220 -23.80 -19.74 -6.75
N THR A 221 -23.85 -20.74 -5.87
CA THR A 221 -25.06 -21.47 -5.50
C THR A 221 -25.36 -21.24 -4.02
N ARG A 222 -26.38 -21.90 -3.45
CA ARG A 222 -26.51 -21.95 -1.99
C ARG A 222 -25.31 -22.66 -1.37
N GLY A 223 -24.82 -22.13 -0.26
CA GLY A 223 -23.64 -22.63 0.44
C GLY A 223 -23.28 -21.79 1.65
N GLU A 224 -21.99 -21.64 1.91
CA GLU A 224 -21.47 -20.88 3.05
C GLU A 224 -20.32 -19.99 2.60
N LEU A 225 -20.44 -18.68 2.86
CA LEU A 225 -19.33 -17.75 2.75
C LEU A 225 -18.43 -17.93 3.96
N GLN A 226 -17.14 -18.05 3.73
CA GLN A 226 -16.11 -18.14 4.76
C GLN A 226 -15.11 -17.00 4.53
N ALA A 227 -14.68 -16.36 5.60
CA ALA A 227 -13.66 -15.32 5.54
C ALA A 227 -12.64 -15.46 6.65
N GLU A 228 -11.42 -15.04 6.34
CA GLU A 228 -10.46 -14.61 7.35
C GLU A 228 -10.57 -13.09 7.49
N LEU A 229 -10.75 -12.61 8.72
CA LEU A 229 -10.93 -11.19 9.04
C LEU A 229 -9.72 -10.68 9.81
N TYR A 230 -9.30 -9.46 9.51
CA TYR A 230 -8.39 -8.69 10.34
C TYR A 230 -9.11 -8.21 11.60
N GLU A 231 -8.42 -8.34 12.72
CA GLU A 231 -8.85 -7.86 14.04
C GLU A 231 -7.87 -6.83 14.58
N ASP A 232 -8.40 -5.91 15.39
CA ASP A 232 -7.63 -4.89 16.09
C ASP A 232 -6.75 -4.10 15.11
N MET A 233 -7.35 -3.65 14.00
CA MET A 233 -6.68 -2.88 12.96
C MET A 233 -6.28 -1.49 13.47
N GLU A 234 -5.08 -1.07 13.14
CA GLU A 234 -4.56 0.26 13.46
C GLU A 234 -3.65 0.79 12.36
N THR A 235 -3.48 2.10 12.30
CA THR A 235 -2.48 2.75 11.44
C THR A 235 -1.29 3.13 12.30
N VAL A 236 -0.17 2.44 12.09
CA VAL A 236 1.11 2.78 12.73
C VAL A 236 1.76 3.91 11.94
N ARG A 237 2.10 4.98 12.65
CA ARG A 237 2.84 6.13 12.11
C ARG A 237 4.33 5.89 12.30
N GLN A 238 4.96 5.28 11.29
CA GLN A 238 6.36 4.87 11.34
C GLN A 238 7.29 6.04 10.95
N PRO A 239 8.11 6.56 11.87
CA PRO A 239 9.11 7.56 11.51
C PRO A 239 10.14 6.97 10.55
N VAL A 240 10.53 7.74 9.55
CA VAL A 240 11.57 7.42 8.57
C VAL A 240 12.54 8.60 8.43
N ARG A 241 13.82 8.27 8.26
CA ARG A 241 14.86 9.22 7.90
C ARG A 241 15.84 8.54 6.96
N PHE A 242 15.70 8.78 5.66
CA PHE A 242 16.57 8.21 4.63
C PHE A 242 17.50 9.28 4.09
N VAL A 243 18.80 9.08 4.24
CA VAL A 243 19.84 9.94 3.67
C VAL A 243 20.42 9.21 2.46
N ILE A 244 20.19 9.77 1.28
CA ILE A 244 20.58 9.18 0.00
C ILE A 244 21.67 10.06 -0.62
N GLY A 245 22.87 9.51 -0.79
CA GLY A 245 23.90 10.14 -1.61
C GLY A 245 23.57 10.00 -3.09
N ARG A 246 23.88 11.01 -3.89
CA ARG A 246 23.83 10.86 -5.35
C ARG A 246 25.00 9.98 -5.79
N PRO A 247 24.84 9.08 -6.78
CA PRO A 247 25.86 8.07 -7.07
C PRO A 247 27.04 8.60 -7.89
N TRP A 248 27.06 9.89 -8.29
CA TRP A 248 28.10 10.53 -9.08
C TRP A 248 28.19 12.03 -8.83
#